data_AF-A0A379FK86-F1
#
_entry.id   AF-A0A379FK86-F1
#
_cell.length_a   1.000
_cell.length_b   1.000
_cell.length_c   1.000
_cell.angle_alpha   90.00
_cell.angle_beta   90.00
_cell.angle_gamma   90.00
#
_symmetry.space_group_name_H-M   'P 1'
#
loop_
_entity.id
_entity.type
_entity.pdbx_description
1 polymer ?
#
loop_
_entity_poly.entity_id
_entity_poly.type
_entity_poly.pdbx_seq_one_letter_code
_entity_poly.pdbx_strand_id
1 'polypeptide(L)' 'MIKAVDLNSDLGESFGQWRMGNDAAVLEIVSSANIACGFHAGSPEGILKNIKSSETASSRDRCSCCLS' A
#
# COMPACT_ATOMS: atom_id res chain seq x y z
N MET A 1 1.84 -22.67 20.60
CA MET A 1 1.25 -21.37 20.22
C MET A 1 2.19 -20.70 19.25
N ILE A 2 1.74 -20.39 18.03
CA ILE A 2 2.50 -19.54 17.11
C ILE A 2 2.04 -18.10 17.35
N LYS A 3 2.99 -17.21 17.69
CA LYS A 3 2.74 -15.76 17.73
C LYS A 3 2.96 -15.23 16.32
N ALA A 4 1.87 -14.85 15.64
CA ALA A 4 1.92 -14.13 14.37
C ALA A 4 1.59 -12.66 14.62
N VAL A 5 2.34 -11.76 13.99
CA VAL A 5 2.13 -10.31 14.02
C VAL A 5 1.82 -9.85 12.59
N ASP A 6 0.83 -8.97 12.43
CA ASP A 6 0.58 -8.29 11.15
C ASP A 6 1.57 -7.14 11.01
N LEU A 7 2.38 -7.20 9.95
CA LEU A 7 3.24 -6.09 9.55
C LEU A 7 2.55 -5.36 8.41
N ASN A 8 2.31 -4.07 8.61
CA ASN A 8 1.64 -3.23 7.63
C ASN A 8 2.45 -1.98 7.31
N SER A 9 2.17 -1.41 6.14
CA SER A 9 2.70 -0.12 5.71
C SER A 9 1.69 0.60 4.82
N ASP A 10 1.77 1.92 4.83
CA ASP A 10 1.07 2.79 3.89
C ASP A 10 1.79 2.78 2.54
N LEU A 11 1.04 2.57 1.47
CA LEU A 11 1.52 2.42 0.09
C LEU A 11 0.68 3.25 -0.87
N GLY A 12 1.23 3.52 -2.05
CA GLY A 12 0.50 4.24 -3.09
C GLY A 12 0.29 5.71 -2.77
N GLU A 13 1.12 6.30 -1.92
CA GLU A 13 1.04 7.71 -1.54
C GLU A 13 1.67 8.67 -2.57
N SER A 14 2.17 8.15 -3.69
CA SER A 14 2.64 8.98 -4.81
C SER A 14 1.49 9.73 -5.48
N PHE A 15 1.72 10.96 -5.93
CA PHE A 15 0.70 11.78 -6.61
C PHE A 15 1.29 12.60 -7.76
N GLY A 16 0.74 12.44 -8.97
CA GLY A 16 1.24 13.12 -10.16
C GLY A 16 2.71 12.79 -10.43
N GLN A 17 3.56 13.82 -10.44
CA GLN A 17 5.01 13.66 -10.63
C GLN A 17 5.77 13.33 -9.34
N TRP A 18 5.13 13.46 -8.17
CA TRP A 18 5.77 13.19 -6.89
C TRP A 18 5.75 11.71 -6.56
N ARG A 19 6.95 11.14 -6.37
CA ARG A 19 7.15 9.77 -5.95
C ARG A 19 7.41 9.73 -4.44
N MET A 20 6.58 8.99 -3.72
CA MET A 20 6.71 8.71 -2.29
C MET A 20 7.05 7.23 -2.09
N GLY A 21 8.03 6.96 -1.22
CA GLY A 21 8.36 5.60 -0.78
C GLY A 21 8.90 4.64 -1.85
N ASN A 22 8.98 3.36 -1.47
CA ASN A 22 9.36 2.25 -2.33
C ASN A 22 8.36 1.08 -2.18
N ASP A 23 7.13 1.31 -2.65
CA ASP A 23 6.01 0.38 -2.50
C ASP A 23 6.34 -1.07 -2.91
N ALA A 24 7.07 -1.24 -4.01
CA ALA A 24 7.43 -2.56 -4.52
C ALA A 24 8.30 -3.36 -3.53
N ALA A 25 9.33 -2.73 -2.94
CA ALA A 25 10.18 -3.39 -1.97
C ALA A 25 9.45 -3.64 -0.64
N VAL A 26 8.53 -2.76 -0.27
CA VAL A 26 7.75 -2.91 0.97
C VAL A 26 6.73 -4.03 0.85
N LEU A 27 6.10 -4.21 -0.32
CA LEU A 27 5.16 -5.30 -0.60
C LEU A 27 5.77 -6.69 -0.45
N GLU A 28 7.09 -6.83 -0.63
CA GLU A 28 7.80 -8.11 -0.41
C GLU A 28 7.93 -8.48 1.08
N ILE A 29 7.63 -7.54 1.98
CA ILE A 29 7.89 -7.66 3.43
C ILE A 29 6.60 -7.66 4.25
N VAL A 30 5.61 -6.84 3.87
CA VAL A 30 4.39 -6.62 4.67
C VAL A 30 3.36 -7.73 4.47
N SER A 31 2.63 -8.07 5.53
CA SER A 31 1.47 -8.98 5.44
C SER A 31 0.17 -8.26 5.05
N SER A 32 0.17 -6.93 5.11
CA SER A 32 -0.95 -6.10 4.69
C SER A 32 -0.51 -4.72 4.20
N ALA A 33 -1.25 -4.19 3.23
CA ALA A 33 -0.97 -2.91 2.58
C ALA A 33 -2.14 -1.95 2.82
N ASN A 34 -1.84 -0.76 3.35
CA ASN A 34 -2.82 0.33 3.42
C ASN A 34 -2.62 1.21 2.18
N ILE A 35 -3.45 1.03 1.16
CA ILE A 35 -3.31 1.75 -0.10
C ILE A 35 -4.03 3.10 0.03
N ALA A 36 -3.35 4.18 -0.37
CA ALA A 36 -3.94 5.52 -0.41
C ALA A 36 -5.20 5.56 -1.29
N CYS A 37 -6.11 6.48 -0.98
CA CYS A 37 -7.44 6.50 -1.58
C CYS A 37 -7.78 7.81 -2.31
N GLY A 38 -6.79 8.69 -2.53
CA GLY A 38 -6.90 9.85 -3.41
C GLY A 38 -7.24 11.18 -2.75
N PHE A 39 -7.38 11.23 -1.42
CA PHE A 39 -7.66 12.48 -0.71
C PHE A 39 -6.39 13.17 -0.21
N HIS A 40 -5.67 12.57 0.74
CA HIS A 40 -4.38 13.10 1.21
C HIS A 40 -3.22 12.74 0.27
N ALA A 41 -3.33 11.60 -0.41
CA ALA A 41 -2.34 11.07 -1.34
C ALA A 41 -2.95 10.04 -2.31
N GLY A 42 -2.18 9.65 -3.33
CA GLY A 42 -2.53 8.60 -4.30
C GLY A 42 -3.20 9.12 -5.57
N SER A 43 -2.52 9.01 -6.72
CA SER A 43 -3.18 9.23 -8.01
C SER A 43 -4.01 8.00 -8.41
N PRO A 44 -5.09 8.16 -9.22
CA PRO A 44 -5.89 7.02 -9.68
C PRO A 44 -5.05 5.90 -10.31
N GLU A 45 -4.03 6.26 -11.10
CA GLU A 45 -3.13 5.31 -11.75
C GLU A 45 -2.19 4.63 -10.73
N GLY A 46 -1.67 5.39 -9.77
CA GLY A 46 -0.80 4.88 -8.70
C GLY A 46 -1.52 3.90 -7.77
N ILE A 47 -2.78 4.21 -7.43
CA ILE A 47 -3.64 3.35 -6.61
C ILE A 47 -3.90 2.03 -7.34
N LEU A 48 -4.34 2.09 -8.61
CA LEU A 48 -4.61 0.89 -9.40
C LEU A 48 -3.35 0.02 -9.57
N LYS A 49 -2.19 0.65 -9.78
CA LYS A 49 -0.92 -0.06 -9.87
C LYS A 49 -0.59 -0.79 -8.57
N ASN A 50 -0.79 -0.16 -7.42
CA ASN A 50 -0.50 -0.76 -6.14
C ASN A 50 -1.42 -1.94 -5.83
N ILE A 51 -2.73 -1.82 -6.08
CA ILE A 51 -3.70 -2.93 -5.92
C ILE A 51 -3.30 -4.16 -6.76
N LYS A 52 -2.83 -3.94 -8.00
CA LYS A 52 -2.34 -5.06 -8.82
C LYS A 52 -1.04 -5.68 -8.30
N SER A 53 -0.18 -4.85 -7.71
CA SER A 53 1.12 -5.30 -7.19
C SER A 53 0.96 -6.07 -5.88
N SER A 54 0.04 -5.64 -5.01
CA SER A 54 -0.29 -6.33 -3.76
C SER A 54 -0.92 -7.69 -3.98
N GLU A 55 -1.78 -7.84 -5.00
CA GLU A 55 -2.32 -9.15 -5.42
C GLU A 55 -1.19 -10.14 -5.75
N THR A 56 -0.17 -9.67 -6.49
CA THR A 56 0.99 -10.51 -6.82
C THR A 56 1.89 -10.81 -5.61
N ALA A 57 1.92 -9.92 -4.61
CA ALA A 57 2.71 -10.06 -3.40
C ALA A 57 1.99 -10.83 -2.27
N SER A 58 0.74 -11.23 -2.47
CA SER A 58 -0.09 -11.93 -1.47
C SER A 58 -0.32 -11.13 -0.17
N SER A 59 -0.29 -9.80 -0.25
CA SER A 59 -0.64 -8.92 0.88
C SER A 59 -2.16 -8.71 0.97
N ARG A 60 -2.66 -8.46 2.18
CA ARG A 60 -4.07 -8.05 2.37
C ARG A 60 -4.22 -6.55 2.17
N ASP A 61 -5.07 -6.16 1.23
CA ASP A 61 -5.29 -4.75 0.93
C ASP A 61 -6.35 -4.11 1.82
N ARG A 62 -6.06 -2.89 2.26
CA ARG A 62 -6.95 -2.02 3.03
C ARG A 62 -6.90 -0.60 2.46
N CYS A 63 -7.99 0.14 2.57
CA CYS A 63 -7.97 1.57 2.22
C CYS A 63 -7.39 2.38 3.37
N SER A 64 -6.49 3.32 3.05
CA SER A 64 -5.85 4.22 4.03
C SER A 64 -6.66 5.51 4.31
N CYS A 65 -7.89 5.65 3.78
CA CYS A 65 -8.76 6.84 4.02
C CYS A 65 -8.94 7.23 5.50
N CYS A 66 -8.81 6.28 6.44
CA CYS A 66 -9.03 6.51 7.86
C CYS A 66 -7.74 6.48 8.70
N LEU A 67 -6.59 6.18 8.10
CA LEU A 67 -5.31 6.02 8.81
C LEU A 67 -4.42 7.28 8.72
N SER A 68 -4.84 8.31 7.97
CA SER A 68 -4.16 9.61 7.84
C SER A 68 -5.15 10.76 7.80
#